data_AF-A0A968VVZ4-F1
#
_entry.id   AF-A0A968VVZ4-F1
#
_cell.length_a   1.000
_cell.length_b   1.000
_cell.length_c   1.000
_cell.angle_alpha   90.00
_cell.angle_beta   90.00
_cell.angle_gamma   90.00
#
_symmetry.space_group_name_H-M   'P 1'
#
loop_
_entity.id
_entity.type
_entity.pdbx_description
1 polymer ?
#
loop_
_entity_poly.entity_id
_entity_poly.type
_entity_poly.pdbx_seq_one_letter_code
_entity_poly.pdbx_strand_id
1 'polypeptide(L)'
;MALKDMGEYQVKSLQKEPNLMVFVSTHGEGDPPFAAEELHEFVHSKRAPKLQGVKFAVCSLGDSSYLHFCKTGKDFDMKFEELGGVRFCDRADFDLDFEEVADEWINQALTKFGSLNGHATHQVTIADKKTEAKAIIAYDKKNPFKANVLDKVLLNGRGSSKETLHVELSLEESGLSYEPGDALGIFSSNSDRLVEEVLEVTGFDKSVNINHNNSTVSIVDALKNHYELTLLNREVLARYAKFAESAELNSLLSDSARLKEYLYGRDVADMVKEFPVKLDPQQFVDLLRKLPPRLYSISSSLNANPNEVHLTVGVVRYHQDGRKKEGVCSTFCRIA
;
A
#
# COMPACT_ATOMS: atom_id res chain seq x y z
N MET A 1 -22.14 -17.57 -5.91
CA MET A 1 -21.38 -16.32 -5.76
C MET A 1 -20.80 -15.99 -7.12
N ALA A 2 -21.03 -14.79 -7.64
CA ALA A 2 -20.45 -14.35 -8.90
C ALA A 2 -19.45 -13.22 -8.60
N LEU A 3 -18.20 -13.38 -9.05
CA LEU A 3 -17.18 -12.33 -9.02
C LEU A 3 -17.23 -11.61 -10.37
N LYS A 4 -17.23 -10.28 -10.35
CA LYS A 4 -17.26 -9.45 -11.56
C LYS A 4 -16.32 -8.28 -11.37
N ASP A 5 -15.57 -7.98 -12.42
CA ASP A 5 -14.90 -6.69 -12.54
C ASP A 5 -15.96 -5.58 -12.60
N MET A 6 -15.71 -4.45 -11.92
CA MET A 6 -16.67 -3.35 -11.89
C MET A 6 -16.89 -2.71 -13.27
N GLY A 7 -15.88 -2.71 -14.13
CA GLY A 7 -15.95 -2.15 -15.48
C GLY A 7 -16.81 -2.99 -16.43
N GLU A 8 -17.04 -4.25 -16.08
CA GLU A 8 -17.95 -5.16 -16.78
C GLU A 8 -19.32 -5.27 -16.10
N TYR A 9 -19.51 -4.61 -14.95
CA TYR A 9 -20.74 -4.70 -14.18
C TYR A 9 -21.84 -3.82 -14.77
N GLN A 10 -22.96 -4.43 -15.14
CA GLN A 10 -24.14 -3.68 -15.58
C GLN A 10 -24.79 -2.96 -14.40
N VAL A 11 -24.50 -1.66 -14.25
CA VAL A 11 -24.93 -0.81 -13.12
C VAL A 11 -26.44 -0.88 -12.80
N LYS A 12 -27.30 -1.09 -13.80
CA LYS A 12 -28.76 -1.24 -13.63
C LYS A 12 -29.17 -2.53 -12.90
N SER A 13 -28.27 -3.48 -12.77
CA SER A 13 -28.50 -4.74 -12.03
C SER A 13 -28.38 -4.57 -10.53
N LEU A 14 -27.84 -3.44 -10.04
CA LEU A 14 -27.53 -3.20 -8.63
C LEU A 14 -28.73 -3.46 -7.69
N GLN A 15 -29.92 -2.98 -8.06
CA GLN A 15 -31.15 -3.17 -7.25
C GLN A 15 -31.67 -4.62 -7.22
N LYS A 16 -31.16 -5.50 -8.10
CA LYS A 16 -31.55 -6.90 -8.18
C LYS A 16 -30.64 -7.80 -7.33
N GLU A 17 -29.51 -7.27 -6.84
CA GLU A 17 -28.57 -8.02 -6.03
C GLU A 17 -29.12 -8.13 -4.60
N PRO A 18 -29.38 -9.34 -4.06
CA PRO A 18 -29.81 -9.48 -2.67
C PRO A 18 -28.65 -9.21 -1.69
N ASN A 19 -27.44 -9.55 -2.11
CA ASN A 19 -26.20 -9.45 -1.34
C ASN A 19 -25.10 -8.88 -2.25
N LEU A 20 -24.39 -7.86 -1.79
CA LEU A 20 -23.34 -7.19 -2.55
C LEU A 20 -22.07 -7.08 -1.70
N MET A 21 -20.92 -7.47 -2.25
CA MET A 21 -19.63 -7.23 -1.63
C MET A 21 -18.77 -6.44 -2.62
N VAL A 22 -18.27 -5.29 -2.18
CA VAL A 22 -17.45 -4.40 -3.00
C VAL A 22 -16.02 -4.43 -2.50
N PHE A 23 -15.08 -4.69 -3.40
CA PHE A 23 -13.64 -4.53 -3.20
C PHE A 23 -13.17 -3.43 -4.14
N VAL A 24 -12.59 -2.36 -3.60
CA VAL A 24 -12.24 -1.19 -4.42
C VAL A 24 -11.05 -0.43 -3.85
N SER A 25 -10.08 -0.09 -4.70
CA SER A 25 -8.99 0.81 -4.35
C SER A 25 -9.40 2.29 -4.50
N THR A 26 -8.56 3.20 -4.06
CA THR A 26 -8.69 4.65 -4.33
C THR A 26 -7.47 5.11 -5.11
N HIS A 27 -7.66 5.87 -6.19
CA HIS A 27 -6.59 6.41 -7.02
C HIS A 27 -6.42 7.91 -6.82
N GLY A 28 -5.21 8.41 -7.05
CA GLY A 28 -4.91 9.84 -7.12
C GLY A 28 -5.33 10.62 -5.86
N GLU A 29 -6.11 11.69 -6.07
CA GLU A 29 -6.61 12.56 -5.00
C GLU A 29 -8.00 12.11 -4.52
N GLY A 30 -8.22 10.79 -4.41
CA GLY A 30 -9.47 10.25 -3.89
C GLY A 30 -10.48 9.78 -4.94
N ASP A 31 -10.02 9.62 -6.18
CA ASP A 31 -10.83 9.23 -7.33
C ASP A 31 -11.02 7.70 -7.37
N PRO A 32 -12.17 7.22 -7.89
CA PRO A 32 -12.34 5.80 -8.17
C PRO A 32 -11.32 5.30 -9.20
N PRO A 33 -10.88 4.02 -9.13
CA PRO A 33 -10.17 3.37 -10.21
C PRO A 33 -11.03 3.36 -11.49
N PHE A 34 -10.38 3.33 -12.65
CA PHE A 34 -11.07 3.37 -13.96
C PHE A 34 -12.21 2.34 -14.07
N ALA A 35 -11.98 1.10 -13.62
CA ALA A 35 -13.01 0.05 -13.62
C ALA A 35 -14.23 0.38 -12.73
N ALA A 36 -14.06 1.21 -11.70
CA ALA A 36 -15.11 1.58 -10.75
C ALA A 36 -15.82 2.89 -11.11
N GLU A 37 -15.31 3.68 -12.05
CA GLU A 37 -15.82 5.02 -12.38
C GLU A 37 -17.32 5.00 -12.73
N GLU A 38 -17.76 4.17 -13.67
CA GLU A 38 -19.16 4.15 -14.12
C GLU A 38 -20.12 3.80 -12.97
N LEU A 39 -19.77 2.80 -12.16
CA LEU A 39 -20.59 2.40 -11.02
C LEU A 39 -20.61 3.47 -9.92
N HIS A 40 -19.46 4.09 -9.65
CA HIS A 40 -19.34 5.18 -8.67
C HIS A 40 -20.19 6.39 -9.09
N GLU A 41 -20.08 6.84 -10.34
CA GLU A 41 -20.91 7.91 -10.87
C GLU A 41 -22.41 7.56 -10.83
N PHE A 42 -22.76 6.32 -11.18
CA PHE A 42 -24.15 5.88 -11.19
C PHE A 42 -24.82 5.98 -9.82
N VAL A 43 -24.16 5.51 -8.76
CA VAL A 43 -24.71 5.52 -7.39
C VAL A 43 -24.76 6.93 -6.79
N HIS A 44 -23.95 7.86 -7.28
CA HIS A 44 -24.02 9.28 -6.92
C HIS A 44 -25.00 10.10 -7.77
N SER A 45 -25.51 9.53 -8.86
CA SER A 45 -26.41 10.22 -9.78
C SER A 45 -27.87 10.20 -9.31
N LYS A 46 -28.68 11.11 -9.86
CA LYS A 46 -30.15 11.09 -9.67
C LYS A 46 -30.84 9.83 -10.22
N ARG A 47 -30.11 9.00 -11.00
CA ARG A 47 -30.61 7.74 -11.57
C ARG A 47 -30.33 6.53 -10.68
N ALA A 48 -29.64 6.73 -9.56
CA ALA A 48 -29.35 5.66 -8.61
C ALA A 48 -30.65 5.01 -8.12
N PRO A 49 -30.76 3.67 -8.14
CA PRO A 49 -31.94 2.98 -7.67
C PRO A 49 -31.97 2.97 -6.14
N LYS A 50 -33.16 2.75 -5.56
CA LYS A 50 -33.25 2.39 -4.15
C LYS A 50 -32.69 0.99 -3.95
N LEU A 51 -31.90 0.81 -2.91
CA LEU A 51 -31.26 -0.45 -2.53
C LEU A 51 -31.95 -1.12 -1.34
N GLN A 52 -33.26 -0.90 -1.20
CA GLN A 52 -34.04 -1.46 -0.09
C GLN A 52 -33.94 -2.98 -0.07
N GLY A 53 -33.40 -3.50 1.04
CA GLY A 53 -33.22 -4.95 1.24
C GLY A 53 -31.91 -5.52 0.67
N VAL A 54 -31.13 -4.73 -0.07
CA VAL A 54 -29.78 -5.11 -0.49
C VAL A 54 -28.87 -5.09 0.74
N LYS A 55 -28.27 -6.23 1.07
CA LYS A 55 -27.26 -6.34 2.13
C LYS A 55 -25.89 -6.14 1.53
N PHE A 56 -25.10 -5.21 2.06
CA PHE A 56 -23.80 -4.89 1.47
C PHE A 56 -22.66 -4.95 2.48
N ALA A 57 -21.44 -5.15 1.97
CA ALA A 57 -20.19 -4.96 2.68
C ALA A 57 -19.15 -4.34 1.74
N VAL A 58 -18.29 -3.47 2.27
CA VAL A 58 -17.27 -2.76 1.48
C VAL A 58 -15.88 -3.01 2.08
N CYS A 59 -14.98 -3.48 1.23
CA CYS A 59 -13.55 -3.60 1.44
C CYS A 59 -12.86 -2.50 0.63
N SER A 60 -12.32 -1.49 1.32
CA SER A 60 -11.62 -0.37 0.71
C SER A 60 -10.12 -0.60 0.80
N LEU A 61 -9.41 -0.48 -0.32
CA LEU A 61 -7.95 -0.50 -0.37
C LEU A 61 -7.43 0.92 -0.62
N GLY A 62 -6.37 1.31 0.08
CA GLY A 62 -5.79 2.64 -0.06
C GLY A 62 -4.37 2.71 0.49
N ASP A 63 -3.83 3.92 0.48
CA ASP A 63 -2.55 4.23 1.12
C ASP A 63 -2.74 5.44 2.03
N SER A 64 -2.48 5.25 3.32
CA SER A 64 -2.72 6.29 4.35
C SER A 64 -1.78 7.48 4.24
N SER A 65 -0.73 7.39 3.41
CA SER A 65 0.11 8.54 3.06
C SER A 65 -0.62 9.57 2.19
N TYR A 66 -1.72 9.18 1.54
CA TYR A 66 -2.57 10.10 0.78
C TYR A 66 -3.69 10.66 1.66
N LEU A 67 -4.04 11.93 1.41
CA LEU A 67 -5.09 12.63 2.16
C LEU A 67 -6.44 11.88 2.10
N HIS A 68 -6.77 11.36 0.92
CA HIS A 68 -8.05 10.72 0.64
C HIS A 68 -7.99 9.20 0.82
N PHE A 69 -7.38 8.75 1.93
CA PHE A 69 -7.26 7.33 2.27
C PHE A 69 -8.61 6.59 2.21
N CYS A 70 -8.68 5.55 1.36
CA CYS A 70 -9.86 4.71 1.14
C CYS A 70 -11.14 5.49 0.75
N LYS A 71 -11.01 6.68 0.15
CA LYS A 71 -12.15 7.55 -0.17
C LYS A 71 -13.18 6.86 -1.06
N THR A 72 -12.78 6.16 -2.11
CA THR A 72 -13.74 5.51 -3.02
C THR A 72 -14.60 4.47 -2.30
N GLY A 73 -14.00 3.65 -1.44
CA GLY A 73 -14.75 2.67 -0.65
C GLY A 73 -15.64 3.32 0.42
N LYS A 74 -15.17 4.40 1.06
CA LYS A 74 -16.01 5.22 1.97
C LYS A 74 -17.22 5.81 1.25
N ASP A 75 -17.04 6.30 0.03
CA ASP A 75 -18.11 6.87 -0.79
C ASP A 75 -19.14 5.79 -1.15
N PHE A 76 -18.71 4.60 -1.58
CA PHE A 76 -19.62 3.48 -1.84
C PHE A 76 -20.41 3.04 -0.59
N ASP A 77 -19.73 2.84 0.53
CA ASP A 77 -20.34 2.44 1.80
C ASP A 77 -21.43 3.44 2.24
N MET A 78 -21.09 4.73 2.21
CA MET A 78 -22.04 5.80 2.55
C MET A 78 -23.22 5.86 1.57
N LYS A 79 -22.95 5.80 0.25
CA LYS A 79 -24.03 5.88 -0.75
C LYS A 79 -24.95 4.68 -0.76
N PHE A 80 -24.44 3.47 -0.51
CA PHE A 80 -25.31 2.31 -0.42
C PHE A 80 -26.27 2.40 0.77
N GLU A 81 -25.81 2.91 1.91
CA GLU A 81 -26.67 3.17 3.07
C GLU A 81 -27.70 4.28 2.79
N GLU A 82 -27.29 5.40 2.18
CA GLU A 82 -28.20 6.49 1.78
C GLU A 82 -29.30 6.01 0.81
N LEU A 83 -28.99 5.07 -0.08
CA LEU A 83 -29.95 4.48 -1.03
C LEU A 83 -30.87 3.42 -0.37
N GLY A 84 -30.70 3.13 0.92
CA GLY A 84 -31.53 2.21 1.69
C GLY A 84 -31.01 0.78 1.78
N GLY A 85 -29.75 0.55 1.37
CA GLY A 85 -29.04 -0.70 1.60
C GLY A 85 -28.76 -0.92 3.08
N VAL A 86 -28.61 -2.18 3.47
CA VAL A 86 -28.29 -2.57 4.84
C VAL A 86 -26.81 -2.92 4.92
N ARG A 87 -26.03 -2.10 5.63
CA ARG A 87 -24.63 -2.44 5.94
C ARG A 87 -24.62 -3.71 6.77
N PHE A 88 -24.22 -4.80 6.12
CA PHE A 88 -24.30 -6.12 6.70
C PHE A 88 -23.00 -6.49 7.40
N CYS A 89 -21.85 -6.06 6.89
CA CYS A 89 -20.57 -6.08 7.61
C CYS A 89 -20.00 -4.66 7.66
N ASP A 90 -19.33 -4.31 8.75
CA ASP A 90 -18.66 -3.02 8.86
C ASP A 90 -17.60 -2.89 7.77
N ARG A 91 -17.47 -1.69 7.20
CA ARG A 91 -16.46 -1.40 6.18
C ARG A 91 -15.07 -1.61 6.76
N ALA A 92 -14.20 -2.27 6.00
CA ALA A 92 -12.76 -2.30 6.28
C ALA A 92 -12.03 -1.33 5.36
N ASP A 93 -11.10 -0.56 5.93
CA ASP A 93 -10.21 0.33 5.21
C ASP A 93 -8.77 -0.18 5.39
N PHE A 94 -8.18 -0.70 4.30
CA PHE A 94 -6.90 -1.39 4.28
C PHE A 94 -5.80 -0.53 3.67
N ASP A 95 -4.70 -0.39 4.40
CA ASP A 95 -3.44 0.22 3.94
C ASP A 95 -2.52 -0.83 3.30
N LEU A 96 -1.37 -0.47 2.69
CA LEU A 96 -0.53 -1.40 1.89
C LEU A 96 -0.07 -2.69 2.60
N ASP A 97 -0.15 -2.77 3.93
CA ASP A 97 0.20 -3.95 4.75
C ASP A 97 -1.04 -4.68 5.28
N PHE A 98 -2.00 -4.92 4.39
CA PHE A 98 -3.34 -5.38 4.74
C PHE A 98 -3.48 -6.89 4.88
N GLU A 99 -2.51 -7.69 4.43
CA GLU A 99 -2.76 -9.11 4.14
C GLU A 99 -3.24 -9.90 5.37
N GLU A 100 -2.66 -9.66 6.55
CA GLU A 100 -3.04 -10.36 7.79
C GLU A 100 -4.44 -9.98 8.27
N VAL A 101 -4.83 -8.71 8.14
CA VAL A 101 -6.13 -8.19 8.61
C VAL A 101 -7.24 -8.35 7.58
N ALA A 102 -6.89 -8.43 6.29
CA ALA A 102 -7.84 -8.62 5.19
C ALA A 102 -8.46 -10.02 5.21
N ASP A 103 -7.65 -11.05 5.44
CA ASP A 103 -8.15 -12.43 5.52
C ASP A 103 -9.18 -12.59 6.66
N GLU A 104 -8.93 -11.98 7.81
CA GLU A 104 -9.86 -12.00 8.94
C GLU A 104 -11.19 -11.34 8.56
N TRP A 105 -11.16 -10.15 7.97
CA TRP A 105 -12.36 -9.43 7.56
C TRP A 105 -13.14 -10.17 6.46
N ILE A 106 -12.44 -10.71 5.46
CA ILE A 106 -13.05 -11.48 4.36
C ILE A 106 -13.76 -12.70 4.91
N ASN A 107 -13.11 -13.45 5.81
CA ASN A 107 -13.69 -14.63 6.43
C ASN A 107 -14.92 -14.28 7.27
N GLN A 108 -14.88 -13.18 8.03
CA GLN A 108 -16.03 -12.69 8.79
C GLN A 108 -17.19 -12.31 7.86
N ALA A 109 -16.91 -11.59 6.78
CA ALA A 109 -17.92 -11.15 5.83
C ALA A 109 -18.58 -12.34 5.12
N LEU A 110 -17.77 -13.27 4.58
CA LEU A 110 -18.26 -14.50 3.95
C LEU A 110 -19.09 -15.35 4.91
N THR A 111 -18.65 -15.50 6.17
CA THR A 111 -19.41 -16.24 7.19
C THR A 111 -20.79 -15.61 7.41
N LYS A 112 -20.86 -14.28 7.55
CA LYS A 112 -22.10 -13.55 7.77
C LYS A 112 -23.05 -13.67 6.58
N PHE A 113 -22.55 -13.50 5.36
CA PHE A 113 -23.35 -13.68 4.14
C PHE A 113 -23.78 -15.14 3.96
N GLY A 114 -22.93 -16.11 4.31
CA GLY A 114 -23.24 -17.53 4.26
C GLY A 114 -24.36 -17.95 5.22
N SER A 115 -24.42 -17.36 6.43
CA SER A 115 -25.47 -17.68 7.41
C SER A 115 -26.87 -17.26 6.97
N LEU A 116 -27.00 -16.37 5.97
CA LEU A 116 -28.30 -15.98 5.41
C LEU A 116 -29.00 -17.09 4.63
N ASN A 117 -28.25 -18.07 4.12
CA ASN A 117 -28.81 -19.12 3.28
C ASN A 117 -29.22 -20.37 4.07
N GLY A 118 -29.11 -20.39 5.41
CA GLY A 118 -29.52 -21.51 6.25
C GLY A 118 -28.79 -22.83 5.96
N HIS A 119 -27.73 -22.80 5.16
CA HIS A 119 -26.90 -23.97 4.87
C HIS A 119 -25.76 -24.00 5.88
N ALA A 120 -25.64 -25.12 6.59
CA ALA A 120 -24.49 -25.44 7.39
C ALA A 120 -23.20 -25.14 6.60
N THR A 121 -22.23 -24.57 7.30
CA THR A 121 -20.86 -24.33 6.85
C THR A 121 -20.37 -25.45 5.94
N HIS A 122 -20.40 -25.23 4.62
CA HIS A 122 -19.49 -25.95 3.75
C HIS A 122 -18.12 -25.35 4.02
N GLN A 123 -17.33 -26.04 4.85
CA GLN A 123 -15.90 -25.85 4.87
C GLN A 123 -15.44 -25.90 3.41
N VAL A 124 -14.83 -24.81 2.95
CA VAL A 124 -14.07 -24.82 1.70
C VAL A 124 -12.88 -25.71 1.97
N THR A 125 -13.03 -27.01 1.71
CA THR A 125 -11.88 -27.89 1.54
C THR A 125 -11.21 -27.49 0.24
N ILE A 126 -10.13 -26.72 0.36
CA ILE A 126 -9.15 -26.59 -0.72
C ILE A 126 -8.68 -28.01 -0.99
N ALA A 127 -9.13 -28.60 -2.10
CA ALA A 127 -8.69 -29.91 -2.50
C ALA A 127 -7.23 -29.81 -2.93
N ASP A 128 -6.32 -30.17 -2.03
CA ASP A 128 -4.93 -30.46 -2.34
C ASP A 128 -4.88 -31.62 -3.32
N LYS A 129 -4.95 -31.32 -4.62
CA LYS A 129 -4.42 -32.21 -5.65
C LYS A 129 -2.91 -32.18 -5.53
N LYS A 130 -2.37 -33.04 -4.65
CA LYS A 130 -0.98 -33.49 -4.71
C LYS A 130 -0.76 -34.25 -6.01
N THR A 131 -0.48 -33.49 -7.06
CA THR A 131 0.32 -33.96 -8.17
C THR A 131 1.75 -33.57 -7.82
N GLU A 132 2.68 -34.51 -7.84
CA GLU A 132 4.12 -34.24 -7.71
C GLU A 132 4.60 -33.45 -8.93
N ALA A 133 4.23 -32.18 -9.00
CA ALA A 133 4.92 -31.19 -9.78
C ALA A 133 6.10 -30.70 -8.94
N LYS A 134 7.27 -30.49 -9.57
CA LYS A 134 8.38 -29.72 -8.97
C LYS A 134 7.76 -28.53 -8.25
N ALA A 135 8.05 -28.38 -6.95
CA ALA A 135 7.54 -27.28 -6.16
C ALA A 135 7.92 -25.97 -6.86
N ILE A 136 6.94 -25.35 -7.52
CA ILE A 136 7.08 -23.99 -8.03
C ILE A 136 7.14 -23.15 -6.76
N ILE A 137 8.30 -22.57 -6.48
CA ILE A 137 8.41 -21.60 -5.39
C ILE A 137 7.52 -20.44 -5.82
N ALA A 138 6.35 -20.31 -5.17
CA ALA A 138 5.51 -19.14 -5.37
C ALA A 138 6.22 -17.95 -4.71
N TYR A 139 6.62 -16.99 -5.52
CA TYR A 139 7.16 -15.72 -5.05
C TYR A 139 6.03 -14.74 -4.83
N ASP A 140 6.03 -14.09 -3.67
CA ASP A 140 5.02 -13.11 -3.27
C ASP A 140 5.67 -12.04 -2.38
N LYS A 141 4.85 -11.18 -1.76
CA LYS A 141 5.34 -10.12 -0.86
C LYS A 141 6.07 -10.68 0.38
N LYS A 142 5.74 -11.88 0.85
CA LYS A 142 6.37 -12.52 2.02
C LYS A 142 7.60 -13.35 1.65
N ASN A 143 7.67 -13.81 0.41
CA ASN A 143 8.77 -14.57 -0.14
C ASN A 143 9.21 -13.97 -1.50
N PRO A 144 9.98 -12.85 -1.49
CA PRO A 144 10.38 -12.19 -2.73
C PRO A 144 11.46 -12.95 -3.49
N PHE A 145 11.46 -12.82 -4.82
CA PHE A 145 12.54 -13.34 -5.66
C PHE A 145 13.72 -12.38 -5.70
N LYS A 146 14.93 -12.90 -5.50
CA LYS A 146 16.17 -12.12 -5.64
C LYS A 146 16.63 -12.15 -7.11
N ALA A 147 16.13 -11.20 -7.90
CA ALA A 147 16.51 -11.03 -9.29
C ALA A 147 17.89 -10.37 -9.46
N ASN A 148 18.65 -10.80 -10.47
CA ASN A 148 19.85 -10.10 -10.90
C ASN A 148 19.50 -8.94 -11.83
N VAL A 149 20.18 -7.81 -11.69
CA VAL A 149 20.11 -6.71 -12.66
C VAL A 149 20.94 -7.10 -13.88
N LEU A 150 20.32 -7.21 -15.04
CA LEU A 150 20.94 -7.55 -16.31
C LEU A 150 21.55 -6.32 -16.99
N ASP A 151 20.76 -5.25 -17.11
CA ASP A 151 21.20 -3.97 -17.66
C ASP A 151 20.50 -2.80 -16.95
N LYS A 152 21.14 -1.64 -17.00
CA LYS A 152 20.65 -0.38 -16.44
C LYS A 152 21.08 0.78 -17.32
N VAL A 153 20.14 1.29 -18.12
CA VAL A 153 20.40 2.31 -19.13
C VAL A 153 19.73 3.63 -18.75
N LEU A 154 20.49 4.73 -18.80
CA LEU A 154 19.93 6.07 -18.66
C LEU A 154 19.19 6.47 -19.94
N LEU A 155 17.88 6.68 -19.84
CA LEU A 155 17.03 7.05 -20.98
C LEU A 155 17.10 8.53 -21.36
N ASN A 156 17.60 9.38 -20.46
CA ASN A 156 17.70 10.80 -20.72
C ASN A 156 19.04 11.19 -21.33
N GLY A 157 19.01 12.15 -22.25
CA GLY A 157 20.21 12.74 -22.85
C GLY A 157 20.98 13.67 -21.90
N ARG A 158 22.19 14.04 -22.32
CA ARG A 158 23.04 15.01 -21.60
C ARG A 158 22.28 16.32 -21.37
N GLY A 159 22.40 16.87 -20.17
CA GLY A 159 21.78 18.14 -19.78
C GLY A 159 20.33 18.03 -19.29
N SER A 160 19.74 16.82 -19.27
CA SER A 160 18.43 16.61 -18.66
C SER A 160 18.45 16.87 -17.15
N SER A 161 17.42 17.56 -16.65
CA SER A 161 17.14 17.71 -15.22
C SER A 161 16.48 16.48 -14.60
N LYS A 162 15.99 15.56 -15.44
CA LYS A 162 15.42 14.26 -15.05
C LYS A 162 16.43 13.15 -15.29
N GLU A 163 16.39 12.16 -14.40
CA GLU A 163 17.13 10.90 -14.52
C GLU A 163 16.10 9.76 -14.49
N THR A 164 15.93 9.07 -15.62
CA THR A 164 15.00 7.97 -15.84
C THR A 164 15.79 6.79 -16.36
N LEU A 165 15.72 5.68 -15.64
CA LEU A 165 16.46 4.46 -15.92
C LEU A 165 15.54 3.44 -16.56
N HIS A 166 16.02 2.78 -17.60
CA HIS A 166 15.54 1.47 -18.02
C HIS A 166 16.32 0.43 -17.25
N VAL A 167 15.63 -0.44 -16.51
CA VAL A 167 16.23 -1.48 -15.68
C VAL A 167 15.73 -2.83 -16.14
N GLU A 168 16.65 -3.73 -16.47
CA GLU A 168 16.34 -5.09 -16.90
C GLU A 168 16.68 -6.05 -15.76
N LEU A 169 15.73 -6.89 -15.37
CA LEU A 169 15.90 -7.87 -14.30
C LEU A 169 15.72 -9.28 -14.87
N SER A 170 16.62 -10.18 -14.48
CA SER A 170 16.49 -11.59 -14.82
C SER A 170 15.38 -12.24 -14.00
N LEU A 171 14.51 -12.99 -14.67
CA LEU A 171 13.53 -13.91 -14.12
C LEU A 171 13.95 -15.37 -14.27
N GLU A 172 15.18 -15.65 -14.72
CA GLU A 172 15.66 -17.03 -14.84
C GLU A 172 15.53 -17.76 -13.50
N GLU A 173 15.11 -19.02 -13.57
CA GLU A 173 14.91 -19.89 -12.41
C GLU A 173 13.82 -19.45 -11.41
N SER A 174 13.21 -18.28 -11.60
CA SER A 174 12.13 -17.80 -10.73
C SER A 174 10.79 -18.49 -10.97
N GLY A 175 10.53 -18.94 -12.20
CA GLY A 175 9.19 -19.40 -12.59
C GLY A 175 8.11 -18.31 -12.53
N LEU A 176 8.49 -17.04 -12.36
CA LEU A 176 7.59 -15.90 -12.44
C LEU A 176 7.11 -15.70 -13.88
N SER A 177 5.84 -15.31 -14.01
CA SER A 177 5.21 -14.95 -15.28
C SER A 177 4.40 -13.66 -15.09
N TYR A 178 4.26 -12.87 -16.15
CA TYR A 178 3.47 -11.65 -16.17
C TYR A 178 2.90 -11.39 -17.57
N GLU A 179 1.85 -10.57 -17.63
CA GLU A 179 1.29 -10.04 -18.87
C GLU A 179 1.59 -8.53 -19.03
N PRO A 180 1.67 -8.01 -20.27
CA PRO A 180 1.78 -6.57 -20.47
C PRO A 180 0.63 -5.82 -19.79
N GLY A 181 0.98 -4.88 -18.91
CA GLY A 181 0.03 -4.15 -18.06
C GLY A 181 0.17 -4.49 -16.57
N ASP A 182 0.81 -5.61 -16.23
CA ASP A 182 1.11 -5.97 -14.85
C ASP A 182 2.12 -5.02 -14.19
N ALA A 183 2.18 -5.08 -12.86
CA ALA A 183 3.13 -4.35 -12.04
C ALA A 183 4.09 -5.29 -11.32
N LEU A 184 5.34 -4.87 -11.18
CA LEU A 184 6.37 -5.55 -10.41
C LEU A 184 6.66 -4.79 -9.11
N GLY A 185 6.64 -5.50 -7.97
CA GLY A 185 7.06 -4.96 -6.68
C GLY A 185 8.56 -5.09 -6.47
N ILE A 186 9.23 -3.97 -6.16
CA ILE A 186 10.63 -3.94 -5.77
C ILE A 186 10.74 -3.67 -4.27
N PHE A 187 11.38 -4.59 -3.55
CA PHE A 187 11.82 -4.35 -2.18
C PHE A 187 13.11 -3.54 -2.21
N SER A 188 13.14 -2.46 -1.43
CA SER A 188 14.25 -1.52 -1.36
C SER A 188 14.66 -1.26 0.07
N SER A 189 15.79 -0.57 0.26
CA SER A 189 16.27 -0.14 1.57
C SER A 189 16.38 1.38 1.64
N ASN A 190 16.15 1.94 2.82
CA ASN A 190 16.45 3.35 3.09
C ASN A 190 17.94 3.64 2.87
N SER A 191 18.24 4.87 2.42
CA SER A 191 19.63 5.30 2.24
C SER A 191 20.37 5.35 3.59
N ASP A 192 21.66 4.99 3.58
CA ASP A 192 22.50 5.06 4.78
C ASP A 192 22.50 6.46 5.39
N ARG A 193 22.51 7.49 4.54
CA ARG A 193 22.41 8.89 4.95
C ARG A 193 21.14 9.16 5.76
N LEU A 194 19.96 8.73 5.31
CA LEU A 194 18.72 8.98 6.03
C LEU A 194 18.67 8.20 7.35
N VAL A 195 19.19 6.97 7.36
CA VAL A 195 19.32 6.18 8.59
C VAL A 195 20.21 6.90 9.60
N GLU A 196 21.34 7.45 9.16
CA GLU A 196 22.22 8.26 10.01
C GLU A 196 21.55 9.53 10.52
N GLU A 197 20.87 10.28 9.64
CA GLU A 197 20.12 11.48 10.05
C GLU A 197 19.05 11.16 11.11
N VAL A 198 18.34 10.03 10.99
CA VAL A 198 17.36 9.57 12.00
C VAL A 198 18.06 9.20 13.31
N LEU A 199 19.16 8.44 13.27
CA LEU A 199 19.92 8.06 14.46
C LEU A 199 20.51 9.28 15.19
N GLU A 200 20.95 10.29 14.45
CA GLU A 200 21.47 11.55 15.01
C GLU A 200 20.39 12.33 15.75
N VAL A 201 19.18 12.48 15.16
CA VAL A 201 18.11 13.26 15.80
C VAL A 201 17.45 12.51 16.96
N THR A 202 17.46 11.16 16.96
CA THR A 202 16.97 10.37 18.09
C THR A 202 18.02 10.17 19.18
N GLY A 203 19.31 10.24 18.83
CA GLY A 203 20.42 9.97 19.74
C GLY A 203 20.59 8.49 20.08
N PHE A 204 20.08 7.58 19.25
CA PHE A 204 20.18 6.14 19.49
C PHE A 204 21.59 5.62 19.21
N ASP A 205 22.08 4.74 20.08
CA ASP A 205 23.33 4.02 19.85
C ASP A 205 23.12 2.97 18.74
N LYS A 206 24.01 2.98 17.75
CA LYS A 206 24.00 2.07 16.58
C LYS A 206 24.08 0.60 16.99
N SER A 207 24.61 0.27 18.18
CA SER A 207 24.72 -1.11 18.68
C SER A 207 23.45 -1.63 19.36
N VAL A 208 22.42 -0.80 19.54
CA VAL A 208 21.17 -1.25 20.16
C VAL A 208 20.47 -2.26 19.25
N ASN A 209 19.94 -3.32 19.86
CA ASN A 209 19.09 -4.29 19.21
C ASN A 209 17.62 -4.05 19.60
N ILE A 210 16.73 -4.30 18.65
CA ILE A 210 15.28 -4.26 18.81
C ILE A 210 14.66 -5.58 18.37
N ASN A 211 13.42 -5.82 18.78
CA ASN A 211 12.62 -6.94 18.30
C ASN A 211 11.88 -6.54 17.02
N HIS A 212 12.04 -7.36 15.97
CA HIS A 212 11.27 -7.27 14.74
C HIS A 212 10.75 -8.66 14.37
N ASN A 213 9.43 -8.85 14.36
CA ASN A 213 8.77 -10.13 14.03
C ASN A 213 9.37 -11.34 14.79
N ASN A 214 9.54 -11.21 16.11
CA ASN A 214 10.15 -12.24 16.99
C ASN A 214 11.63 -12.55 16.69
N SER A 215 12.29 -11.74 15.87
CA SER A 215 13.73 -11.80 15.61
C SER A 215 14.42 -10.59 16.22
N THR A 216 15.67 -10.77 16.63
CA THR A 216 16.51 -9.67 17.14
C THR A 216 17.32 -9.08 15.99
N VAL A 217 17.14 -7.79 15.72
CA VAL A 217 17.89 -7.05 14.69
C VAL A 217 18.49 -5.78 15.28
N SER A 218 19.57 -5.26 14.69
CA SER A 218 20.12 -3.96 15.09
C SER A 218 19.15 -2.83 14.73
N ILE A 219 19.17 -1.73 15.48
CA ILE A 219 18.39 -0.52 15.14
C ILE A 219 18.74 0.02 13.75
N VAL A 220 20.00 -0.14 13.33
CA VAL A 220 20.46 0.25 11.99
C VAL A 220 19.77 -0.60 10.92
N ASP A 221 19.73 -1.92 11.08
CA ASP A 221 19.04 -2.83 10.16
C ASP A 221 17.53 -2.55 10.12
N ALA A 222 16.93 -2.33 11.28
CA ALA A 222 15.52 -1.96 11.41
C ALA A 222 15.16 -0.73 10.59
N LEU A 223 15.87 0.37 10.83
CA LEU A 223 15.65 1.63 10.11
C LEU A 223 16.00 1.51 8.63
N LYS A 224 16.98 0.67 8.26
CA LYS A 224 17.39 0.51 6.87
C LYS A 224 16.41 -0.31 6.04
N ASN A 225 15.87 -1.40 6.59
CA ASN A 225 15.20 -2.43 5.79
C ASN A 225 13.74 -2.66 6.15
N HIS A 226 13.29 -2.29 7.36
CA HIS A 226 12.00 -2.75 7.87
C HIS A 226 10.96 -1.64 8.02
N TYR A 227 11.36 -0.37 8.15
CA TYR A 227 10.46 0.76 8.42
C TYR A 227 10.55 1.87 7.38
N GLU A 228 9.41 2.49 7.07
CA GLU A 228 9.32 3.65 6.17
C GLU A 228 9.80 4.91 6.90
N LEU A 229 10.81 5.57 6.32
CA LEU A 229 11.42 6.77 6.90
C LEU A 229 11.15 8.04 6.10
N THR A 230 10.86 7.92 4.81
CA THR A 230 10.76 9.05 3.87
C THR A 230 9.37 9.65 3.78
N LEU A 231 8.32 8.85 4.02
CA LEU A 231 6.93 9.28 3.94
C LEU A 231 6.28 9.27 5.31
N LEU A 232 5.94 10.46 5.80
CA LEU A 232 5.08 10.61 6.97
C LEU A 232 3.61 10.46 6.58
N ASN A 233 2.81 9.92 7.49
CA ASN A 233 1.36 9.93 7.38
C ASN A 233 0.73 10.41 8.70
N ARG A 234 -0.57 10.72 8.66
CA ARG A 234 -1.31 11.20 9.83
C ARG A 234 -1.22 10.25 11.03
N GLU A 235 -1.22 8.94 10.78
CA GLU A 235 -1.22 7.92 11.83
C GLU A 235 0.10 7.88 12.60
N VAL A 236 1.24 7.95 11.91
CA VAL A 236 2.57 8.05 12.52
C VAL A 236 2.66 9.32 13.37
N LEU A 237 2.25 10.48 12.85
CA LEU A 237 2.24 11.73 13.63
C LEU A 237 1.31 11.64 14.85
N ALA A 238 0.12 11.05 14.70
CA ALA A 238 -0.83 10.91 15.80
C ALA A 238 -0.32 9.94 16.89
N ARG A 239 0.35 8.85 16.50
CA ARG A 239 1.03 7.94 17.44
C ARG A 239 2.16 8.66 18.16
N TYR A 240 2.98 9.41 17.43
CA TYR A 240 4.10 10.18 17.98
C TYR A 240 3.65 11.32 18.92
N ALA A 241 2.57 12.03 18.57
CA ALA A 241 2.03 13.14 19.35
C ALA A 241 1.62 12.77 20.78
N LYS A 242 1.22 11.50 20.99
CA LYS A 242 0.91 10.97 22.33
C LYS A 242 2.10 11.01 23.28
N PHE A 243 3.32 10.98 22.76
CA PHE A 243 4.55 11.07 23.53
C PHE A 243 5.17 12.47 23.51
N ALA A 244 4.91 13.25 22.45
CA ALA A 244 5.50 14.57 22.28
C ALA A 244 4.91 15.66 23.18
N GLU A 245 3.66 15.49 23.64
CA GLU A 245 2.93 16.49 24.43
C GLU A 245 2.96 17.91 23.81
N SER A 246 3.17 18.01 22.49
CA SER A 246 3.33 19.29 21.78
C SER A 246 1.98 19.86 21.37
N ALA A 247 1.66 21.06 21.89
CA ALA A 247 0.45 21.80 21.51
C ALA A 247 0.44 22.13 20.00
N GLU A 248 1.61 22.41 19.43
CA GLU A 248 1.77 22.69 18.00
C GLU A 248 1.49 21.46 17.15
N LEU A 249 2.05 20.30 17.50
CA LEU A 249 1.79 19.05 16.78
C LEU A 249 0.31 18.63 16.88
N ASN A 250 -0.32 18.82 18.04
CA ASN A 250 -1.75 18.55 18.22
C ASN A 250 -2.62 19.53 17.41
N SER A 251 -2.22 20.81 17.31
CA SER A 251 -2.88 21.78 16.44
C SER A 251 -2.74 21.39 14.96
N LEU A 252 -1.54 20.95 14.54
CA LEU A 252 -1.30 20.47 13.18
C LEU A 252 -2.20 19.28 12.83
N LEU A 253 -2.32 18.28 13.72
CA LEU A 253 -3.17 17.10 13.52
C LEU A 253 -4.67 17.40 13.43
N SER A 254 -5.08 18.56 13.92
CA SER A 254 -6.47 19.04 13.92
C SER A 254 -6.81 19.90 12.69
N ASP A 255 -5.81 20.37 11.95
CA ASP A 255 -5.98 21.19 10.74
C ASP A 255 -5.56 20.39 9.50
N SER A 256 -6.54 19.92 8.73
CA SER A 256 -6.30 19.04 7.58
C SER A 256 -5.49 19.72 6.46
N ALA A 257 -5.63 21.04 6.29
CA ALA A 257 -4.90 21.77 5.25
C ALA A 257 -3.43 21.94 5.64
N ARG A 258 -3.17 22.38 6.88
CA ARG A 258 -1.80 22.50 7.41
C ARG A 258 -1.12 21.15 7.49
N LEU A 259 -1.84 20.09 7.89
CA LEU A 259 -1.30 18.74 7.92
C LEU A 259 -0.89 18.26 6.53
N LYS A 260 -1.70 18.50 5.49
CA LYS A 260 -1.35 18.13 4.11
C LYS A 260 -0.06 18.82 3.67
N GLU A 261 0.07 20.11 3.95
CA GLU A 261 1.28 20.89 3.62
C GLU A 261 2.50 20.38 4.39
N TYR A 262 2.34 20.07 5.68
CA TYR A 262 3.41 19.51 6.51
C TYR A 262 3.88 18.14 6.02
N LEU A 263 2.96 17.22 5.71
CA LEU A 263 3.34 15.88 5.25
C LEU A 263 4.04 15.90 3.89
N TYR A 264 3.86 16.96 3.10
CA TYR A 264 4.51 17.08 1.80
C TYR A 264 6.01 17.36 1.93
N GLY A 265 6.83 16.34 1.67
CA GLY A 265 8.28 16.45 1.59
C GLY A 265 9.02 16.36 2.94
N ARG A 266 8.29 16.17 4.05
CA ARG A 266 8.85 15.90 5.38
C ARG A 266 9.05 14.41 5.60
N ASP A 267 10.15 14.07 6.25
CA ASP A 267 10.51 12.69 6.61
C ASP A 267 10.58 12.50 8.14
N VAL A 268 10.79 11.27 8.58
CA VAL A 268 10.88 10.91 10.01
C VAL A 268 11.95 11.73 10.74
N ALA A 269 13.08 12.03 10.09
CA ALA A 269 14.13 12.86 10.68
C ALA A 269 13.66 14.31 10.89
N ASP A 270 12.87 14.88 9.98
CA ASP A 270 12.28 16.22 10.18
C ASP A 270 11.32 16.22 11.37
N MET A 271 10.43 15.22 11.43
CA MET A 271 9.42 15.10 12.49
C MET A 271 10.07 15.09 13.88
N VAL A 272 11.09 14.24 14.06
CA VAL A 272 11.80 14.11 15.35
C VAL A 272 12.60 15.36 15.68
N LYS A 273 13.21 16.01 14.68
CA LYS A 273 13.97 17.24 14.88
C LYS A 273 13.10 18.40 15.31
N GLU A 274 11.90 18.52 14.75
CA GLU A 274 10.97 19.61 15.03
C GLU A 274 10.21 19.40 16.35
N PHE A 275 9.83 18.15 16.64
CA PHE A 275 9.12 17.79 17.86
C PHE A 275 9.92 16.76 18.66
N PRO A 276 11.03 17.15 19.32
CA PRO A 276 11.92 16.19 19.97
C PRO A 276 11.26 15.47 21.16
N VAL A 277 11.32 14.14 21.15
CA VAL A 277 10.79 13.25 22.20
C VAL A 277 11.83 12.22 22.60
N LYS A 278 11.93 11.93 23.89
CA LYS A 278 12.74 10.81 24.40
C LYS A 278 11.92 9.52 24.36
N LEU A 279 12.22 8.68 23.38
CA LEU A 279 11.67 7.33 23.25
C LEU A 279 12.81 6.33 23.39
N ASP A 280 12.54 5.12 23.91
CA ASP A 280 13.48 4.04 23.69
C ASP A 280 13.42 3.53 22.23
N PRO A 281 14.45 2.84 21.72
CA PRO A 281 14.49 2.43 20.32
C PRO A 281 13.37 1.50 19.88
N GLN A 282 12.85 0.63 20.77
CA GLN A 282 11.72 -0.24 20.45
C GLN A 282 10.44 0.58 20.33
N GLN A 283 10.18 1.44 21.31
CA GLN A 283 9.04 2.35 21.27
C GLN A 283 9.03 3.16 19.99
N PHE A 284 10.19 3.71 19.58
CA PHE A 284 10.27 4.51 18.37
C PHE A 284 9.87 3.75 17.10
N VAL A 285 10.43 2.56 16.87
CA VAL A 285 10.13 1.79 15.65
C VAL A 285 8.68 1.29 15.62
N ASP A 286 8.08 1.04 16.79
CA ASP A 286 6.67 0.65 16.90
C ASP A 286 5.68 1.77 16.50
N LEU A 287 6.13 3.03 16.48
CA LEU A 287 5.35 4.16 15.97
C LEU A 287 5.42 4.31 14.45
N LEU A 288 6.40 3.69 13.81
CA LEU A 288 6.61 3.81 12.37
C LEU A 288 5.69 2.85 11.61
N ARG A 289 5.64 3.05 10.30
CA ARG A 289 5.02 2.11 9.34
C ARG A 289 6.09 1.16 8.84
N LYS A 290 5.73 -0.08 8.50
CA LYS A 290 6.63 -0.99 7.78
C LYS A 290 6.97 -0.42 6.39
N LEU A 291 8.15 -0.73 5.88
CA LEU A 291 8.59 -0.31 4.55
C LEU A 291 7.90 -1.17 3.48
N PRO A 292 6.99 -0.62 2.65
CA PRO A 292 6.33 -1.40 1.62
C PRO A 292 7.23 -1.56 0.38
N PRO A 293 7.06 -2.63 -0.43
CA PRO A 293 7.68 -2.68 -1.75
C PRO A 293 7.08 -1.60 -2.66
N ARG A 294 7.88 -1.08 -3.60
CA ARG A 294 7.40 -0.12 -4.59
C ARG A 294 6.97 -0.83 -5.86
N LEU A 295 5.71 -0.62 -6.25
CA LEU A 295 5.18 -1.12 -7.51
C LEU A 295 5.63 -0.24 -8.68
N TYR A 296 6.09 -0.87 -9.75
CA TYR A 296 6.37 -0.25 -11.04
C TYR A 296 5.59 -0.98 -12.13
N SER A 297 5.00 -0.24 -13.05
CA SER A 297 4.44 -0.82 -14.27
C SER A 297 5.54 -1.50 -15.08
N ILE A 298 5.29 -2.74 -15.49
CA ILE A 298 6.23 -3.49 -16.33
C ILE A 298 6.26 -2.85 -17.73
N SER A 299 7.47 -2.67 -18.26
CA SER A 299 7.75 -2.03 -19.55
C SER A 299 8.27 -3.00 -20.62
N SER A 300 8.05 -4.30 -20.42
CA SER A 300 8.45 -5.39 -21.33
C SER A 300 7.30 -6.37 -21.59
N SER A 301 7.55 -7.35 -22.46
CA SER A 301 6.67 -8.51 -22.69
C SER A 301 7.53 -9.78 -22.69
N LEU A 302 7.08 -10.83 -22.00
CA LEU A 302 7.76 -12.14 -22.02
C LEU A 302 7.86 -12.75 -23.42
N ASN A 303 6.97 -12.37 -24.35
CA ASN A 303 7.04 -12.82 -25.75
C ASN A 303 8.23 -12.21 -26.49
N ALA A 304 8.63 -10.98 -26.13
CA ALA A 304 9.74 -10.27 -26.74
C ALA A 304 11.06 -10.52 -26.00
N ASN A 305 11.00 -10.55 -24.66
CA ASN A 305 12.15 -10.76 -23.77
C ASN A 305 11.87 -11.93 -22.82
N PRO A 306 12.07 -13.19 -23.26
CA PRO A 306 11.86 -14.35 -22.42
C PRO A 306 12.74 -14.31 -21.17
N ASN A 307 12.18 -14.68 -20.01
CA ASN A 307 12.87 -14.68 -18.71
C ASN A 307 13.39 -13.31 -18.26
N GLU A 308 12.84 -12.20 -18.75
CA GLU A 308 13.21 -10.86 -18.32
C GLU A 308 11.98 -10.02 -17.97
N VAL A 309 12.17 -9.12 -17.02
CA VAL A 309 11.21 -8.05 -16.73
C VAL A 309 11.92 -6.71 -16.74
N HIS A 310 11.37 -5.75 -17.47
CA HIS A 310 11.97 -4.42 -17.62
C HIS A 310 11.13 -3.38 -16.93
N LEU A 311 11.78 -2.42 -16.27
CA LEU A 311 11.15 -1.30 -15.59
C LEU A 311 11.65 0.03 -16.12
N THR A 312 10.76 1.02 -16.18
CA THR A 312 11.11 2.42 -16.44
C THR A 312 11.02 3.22 -15.13
N VAL A 313 12.16 3.51 -14.51
CA VAL A 313 12.25 4.09 -13.16
C VAL A 313 12.70 5.54 -13.22
N GLY A 314 11.80 6.48 -12.89
CA GLY A 314 12.18 7.88 -12.65
C GLY A 314 12.86 8.04 -11.29
N VAL A 315 14.13 8.46 -11.28
CA VAL A 315 14.90 8.68 -10.05
C VAL A 315 14.39 9.95 -9.35
N VAL A 316 13.78 9.77 -8.18
CA VAL A 316 13.20 10.87 -7.40
C VAL A 316 14.26 11.47 -6.49
N ARG A 317 14.58 12.75 -6.72
CA ARG A 317 15.42 13.59 -5.85
C ARG A 317 14.92 15.02 -5.87
N TYR A 318 14.90 15.66 -4.72
CA TYR A 318 14.47 17.05 -4.58
C TYR A 318 15.16 17.70 -3.38
N HIS A 319 14.97 19.00 -3.20
CA HIS A 319 15.42 19.72 -2.01
C HIS A 319 14.19 20.25 -1.28
N GLN A 320 14.15 20.03 0.03
CA GLN A 320 13.09 20.51 0.90
C GLN A 320 13.73 20.96 2.21
N ASP A 321 13.41 22.17 2.65
CA ASP A 321 13.89 22.75 3.92
C ASP A 321 15.41 22.64 4.13
N GLY A 322 16.17 22.90 3.07
CA GLY A 322 17.64 22.85 3.06
C GLY A 322 18.25 21.45 3.08
N ARG A 323 17.43 20.39 3.10
CA ARG A 323 17.86 18.98 3.01
C ARG A 323 17.63 18.45 1.61
N LYS A 324 18.58 17.65 1.12
CA LYS A 324 18.40 16.85 -0.09
C LYS A 324 17.57 15.62 0.27
N LYS A 325 16.50 15.40 -0.48
CA LYS A 325 15.54 14.30 -0.31
C LYS A 325 15.61 13.36 -1.50
N GLU A 326 15.38 12.08 -1.25
CA GLU A 326 15.53 11.00 -2.22
C GLU A 326 14.38 10.01 -2.04
N GLY A 327 13.82 9.50 -3.16
CA GLY A 327 12.81 8.46 -3.10
C GLY A 327 13.46 7.08 -2.93
N VAL A 328 13.13 6.37 -1.84
CA VAL A 328 13.76 5.11 -1.40
C VAL A 328 14.03 4.14 -2.55
N CYS A 329 12.98 3.64 -3.18
CA CYS A 329 13.15 2.59 -4.18
C CYS A 329 13.81 3.11 -5.47
N SER A 330 13.53 4.34 -5.88
CA SER A 330 14.06 4.88 -7.14
C SER A 330 15.57 5.13 -7.08
N THR A 331 16.09 5.58 -5.93
CA THR A 331 17.54 5.73 -5.72
C THR A 331 18.21 4.40 -5.40
N PHE A 332 17.51 3.47 -4.75
CA PHE A 332 17.95 2.08 -4.61
C PHE A 332 18.19 1.44 -5.98
N CYS A 333 17.21 1.47 -6.90
CA CYS A 333 17.38 0.94 -8.27
C CYS A 333 18.50 1.65 -9.05
N ARG A 334 18.77 2.93 -8.75
CA ARG A 334 19.88 3.66 -9.35
C ARG A 334 21.24 3.15 -8.89
N ILE A 335 21.39 2.81 -7.60
CA ILE A 335 22.67 2.44 -7.00
C ILE A 335 22.94 0.94 -7.08
N ALA A 336 21.90 0.12 -6.92
CA ALA A 336 21.94 -1.34 -6.87
C ALA A 336 22.50 -2.00 -8.14
#